data_AF-A0A8T5R7Q1-F1
#
_entry.id   AF-A0A8T5R7Q1-F1
#
_cell.length_a   1.000
_cell.length_b   1.000
_cell.length_c   1.000
_cell.angle_alpha   90.00
_cell.angle_beta   90.00
_cell.angle_gamma   90.00
#
_symmetry.space_group_name_H-M   'P 1'
#
loop_
_entity.id
_entity.type
_entity.pdbx_description
1 polymer ?
#
loop_
_entity_poly.entity_id
_entity_poly.type
_entity_poly.pdbx_seq_one_letter_code
_entity_poly.pdbx_strand_id
1 'polypeptide(L)'
;MMYNNLDDLPPEHEEELSQLETQISELFTLLEKSDIQISLLQDENFQLKGQIQKLQQQSKPAQFKSSQAETIKVPKEIVATVTPSDTNIRQNKRKCPNCEASGFSIKEVDDKTRIITYVPRKIYMKKKVCTKCRFEF
;
A
#
# COMPACT_ATOMS: atom_id res chain seq x y z
N MET A 1 -52.62 -33.59 42.65
CA MET A 1 -51.77 -34.75 42.28
C MET A 1 -50.51 -34.21 41.61
N MET A 2 -49.41 -34.96 41.61
CA MET A 2 -48.08 -34.43 41.33
C MET A 2 -47.89 -33.94 39.88
N TYR A 3 -47.14 -32.86 39.71
CA TYR A 3 -46.58 -32.46 38.42
C TYR A 3 -45.39 -33.38 38.09
N ASN A 4 -45.65 -34.45 37.34
CA ASN A 4 -44.61 -35.32 36.77
C ASN A 4 -44.76 -35.28 35.24
N ASN A 5 -43.91 -34.50 34.56
CA ASN A 5 -43.63 -34.50 33.12
C ASN A 5 -42.60 -33.38 32.85
N LEU A 6 -41.34 -33.62 33.20
CA LEU A 6 -40.23 -32.68 33.01
C LEU A 6 -38.96 -33.35 32.46
N ASP A 7 -39.06 -34.64 32.09
CA ASP A 7 -37.91 -35.50 31.76
C ASP A 7 -37.83 -35.90 30.26
N ASP A 8 -38.85 -35.61 29.44
CA ASP A 8 -38.81 -35.80 27.97
C ASP A 8 -38.78 -34.43 27.27
N LEU A 9 -37.57 -33.92 26.97
CA LEU A 9 -37.42 -32.96 25.89
C LEU A 9 -37.65 -33.69 24.55
N PRO A 10 -38.37 -33.09 23.58
CA PRO A 10 -38.42 -33.59 22.22
C PRO A 10 -37.01 -33.84 21.65
N PRO A 11 -36.75 -34.98 20.99
CA PRO A 11 -35.41 -35.34 20.51
C PRO A 11 -34.86 -34.34 19.48
N GLU A 12 -35.73 -33.61 18.78
CA GLU A 12 -35.37 -32.52 17.89
C GLU A 12 -34.59 -31.40 18.62
N HIS A 13 -34.98 -31.07 19.86
CA HIS A 13 -34.27 -30.06 20.66
C HIS A 13 -32.94 -30.55 21.24
N GLU A 14 -32.81 -31.86 21.49
CA GLU A 14 -31.52 -32.46 21.90
C GLU A 14 -30.52 -32.43 20.74
N GLU A 15 -30.98 -32.68 19.51
CA GLU A 15 -30.17 -32.52 18.30
C GLU A 15 -29.80 -31.05 18.04
N GLU A 16 -30.74 -30.11 18.15
CA GLU A 16 -30.47 -28.66 18.04
C GLU A 16 -29.41 -28.20 19.06
N LEU A 17 -29.52 -28.65 20.32
CA LEU A 17 -28.54 -28.34 21.37
C LEU A 17 -27.14 -28.89 21.03
N SER A 18 -27.05 -30.14 20.57
CA SER A 18 -25.76 -30.72 20.15
C SER A 18 -25.14 -29.99 18.95
N GLN A 19 -25.96 -29.57 17.98
CA GLN A 19 -25.51 -28.75 16.85
C GLN A 19 -25.04 -27.35 17.29
N LEU A 20 -25.72 -26.73 18.26
CA LEU A 20 -25.33 -25.45 18.85
C LEU A 20 -24.02 -25.56 19.65
N GLU A 21 -23.87 -26.58 20.48
CA GLU A 21 -22.62 -26.84 21.24
C GLU A 21 -21.42 -27.06 20.31
N THR A 22 -21.63 -27.79 19.20
CA THR A 22 -20.61 -27.99 18.16
C THR A 22 -20.21 -26.66 17.52
N GLN A 23 -21.17 -25.85 17.07
CA GLN A 23 -20.90 -24.54 16.47
C GLN A 23 -20.20 -23.57 17.45
N ILE A 24 -20.63 -23.55 18.71
CA ILE A 24 -20.00 -22.75 19.77
C ILE A 24 -18.53 -23.18 19.95
N SER A 25 -18.27 -24.49 20.00
CA SER A 25 -16.91 -25.04 20.12
C SER A 25 -16.04 -24.67 18.92
N GLU A 26 -16.55 -24.82 17.70
CA GLU A 26 -15.84 -24.42 16.47
C GLU A 26 -15.49 -22.93 16.48
N LEU A 27 -16.45 -22.06 16.81
CA LEU A 27 -16.25 -20.62 16.91
C LEU A 27 -15.19 -20.25 17.95
N PHE A 28 -15.15 -20.91 19.12
CA PHE A 28 -14.08 -20.69 20.09
C PHE A 28 -12.70 -21.08 19.54
N THR A 29 -12.56 -22.22 18.85
CA THR A 29 -11.27 -22.59 18.23
C THR A 29 -10.86 -21.65 17.10
N LEU A 30 -11.83 -21.06 16.37
CA LEU A 30 -11.57 -20.07 15.32
C LEU A 30 -11.09 -18.74 15.93
N LEU A 31 -11.70 -18.33 17.05
CA LEU A 31 -11.33 -17.13 17.80
C LEU A 31 -9.89 -17.24 18.31
N GLU A 32 -9.56 -18.33 19.01
CA GLU A 32 -8.22 -18.58 19.55
C GLU A 32 -7.13 -18.58 18.44
N LYS A 33 -7.40 -19.26 17.31
CA LYS A 33 -6.50 -19.23 16.14
C LYS A 33 -6.31 -17.81 15.59
N SER A 34 -7.37 -17.01 15.57
CA SER A 34 -7.33 -15.63 15.08
C SER A 34 -6.53 -14.73 16.02
N ASP A 35 -6.71 -14.86 17.33
CA ASP A 35 -5.96 -14.10 18.34
C ASP A 35 -4.45 -14.43 18.30
N ILE A 36 -4.10 -15.71 18.16
CA ILE A 36 -2.70 -16.14 17.94
C ILE A 36 -2.13 -15.50 16.66
N GLN A 37 -2.88 -15.52 15.55
CA GLN A 37 -2.44 -14.93 14.29
C GLN A 37 -2.26 -13.40 14.40
N ILE A 38 -3.16 -12.71 15.10
CA ILE A 38 -3.06 -11.27 15.37
C ILE A 38 -1.79 -10.96 16.18
N SER A 39 -1.52 -11.72 17.24
CA SER A 39 -0.31 -11.56 18.06
C SER A 39 0.98 -11.70 17.23
N LEU A 40 1.08 -12.77 16.43
CA LEU A 40 2.23 -13.00 15.54
C LEU A 40 2.45 -11.86 14.53
N LEU A 41 1.36 -11.36 13.92
CA LEU A 41 1.42 -10.25 12.97
C LEU A 41 1.76 -8.91 13.65
N GLN A 42 1.39 -8.72 14.92
CA GLN A 42 1.79 -7.54 15.70
C GLN A 42 3.29 -7.56 16.01
N ASP A 43 3.83 -8.71 16.43
CA ASP A 43 5.26 -8.90 16.70
C ASP A 43 6.11 -8.71 15.44
N GLU A 44 5.70 -9.29 14.30
CA GLU A 44 6.37 -9.09 13.02
C GLU A 44 6.36 -7.61 12.60
N ASN A 45 5.20 -6.93 12.72
CA ASN A 45 5.09 -5.49 12.45
C ASN A 45 6.00 -4.65 13.35
N PHE A 46 6.13 -5.01 14.63
CA PHE A 46 7.02 -4.32 15.57
C PHE A 46 8.49 -4.48 15.15
N GLN A 47 8.91 -5.70 14.81
CA GLN A 47 10.27 -5.98 14.33
C GLN A 47 10.58 -5.25 13.02
N LEU A 48 9.68 -5.31 12.03
CA LEU A 48 9.86 -4.63 10.74
C LEU A 48 9.95 -3.11 10.89
N LYS A 49 9.12 -2.49 11.74
CA LYS A 49 9.22 -1.06 12.07
C LYS A 49 10.58 -0.71 12.68
N GLY A 50 11.09 -1.55 13.59
CA GLY A 50 12.42 -1.39 14.18
C GLY A 50 13.55 -1.49 13.14
N GLN A 51 13.46 -2.40 12.17
CA GLN A 51 14.43 -2.51 11.07
C GLN A 51 14.39 -1.28 10.15
N ILE A 52 13.19 -0.83 9.76
CA ILE A 52 13.00 0.38 8.94
C ILE A 52 13.64 1.60 9.63
N GLN A 53 13.42 1.77 10.94
CA GLN A 53 14.01 2.87 11.70
C GLN A 53 15.54 2.84 11.69
N LYS A 54 16.17 1.66 11.84
CA LYS A 54 17.63 1.48 11.76
C LYS A 54 18.18 1.89 10.39
N LEU A 55 17.53 1.44 9.31
CA LEU A 55 17.92 1.77 7.93
C LEU A 55 17.74 3.27 7.61
N GLN A 56 16.69 3.90 8.13
CA GLN A 56 16.47 5.35 8.01
C GLN A 56 17.52 6.18 8.76
N GLN A 57 18.02 5.70 9.91
CA GLN A 57 19.10 6.37 10.63
C GLN A 57 20.44 6.24 9.91
N GLN A 58 20.74 5.07 9.33
CA GLN A 58 21.97 4.84 8.55
C GLN A 58 22.02 5.61 7.23
N SER A 59 20.86 5.98 6.67
CA SER A 59 20.75 6.65 5.36
C SER A 59 20.64 8.18 5.44
N LYS A 60 20.82 8.81 6.61
CA LYS A 60 20.90 10.27 6.71
C LYS A 60 22.11 10.81 5.93
N PRO A 61 21.92 11.61 4.87
CA PRO A 61 23.04 12.23 4.17
C PRO A 61 23.71 13.24 5.10
N ALA A 62 25.04 13.25 5.12
CA ALA A 62 25.79 14.31 5.78
C ALA A 62 25.42 15.67 5.17
N GLN A 63 25.02 16.63 6.01
CA GLN A 63 24.85 18.02 5.58
C GLN A 63 26.22 18.56 5.13
N PHE A 64 26.44 18.60 3.81
CA PHE A 64 27.49 19.43 3.24
C PHE A 64 27.17 20.89 3.55
N LYS A 65 27.86 21.45 4.54
CA LYS A 65 27.91 22.89 4.78
C LYS A 65 28.62 23.53 3.59
N SER A 66 27.84 24.03 2.62
CA SER A 66 28.39 24.86 1.55
C SER A 66 28.71 26.23 2.11
N SER A 67 29.99 26.47 2.37
CA SER A 67 30.54 27.78 2.68
C SER A 67 30.62 28.62 1.39
N GLN A 68 30.12 29.85 1.46
CA GLN A 68 30.50 31.03 0.66
C GLN A 68 30.76 30.86 -0.85
N ALA A 69 29.88 31.43 -1.67
CA ALA A 69 30.25 32.03 -2.95
C ALA A 69 29.38 33.29 -3.21
N GLU A 70 29.99 34.28 -3.84
CA GLU A 70 29.71 35.71 -3.73
C GLU A 70 28.40 36.23 -4.35
N THR A 71 28.04 37.44 -3.88
CA THR A 71 26.90 38.22 -4.35
C THR A 71 27.12 38.75 -5.77
N ILE A 72 26.22 38.40 -6.71
CA ILE A 72 26.05 39.16 -7.96
C ILE A 72 24.64 39.78 -7.96
N LYS A 73 24.58 41.12 -7.99
CA LYS A 73 23.33 41.89 -8.02
C LYS A 73 22.93 42.21 -9.47
N VAL A 74 21.77 41.74 -9.92
CA VAL A 74 20.98 42.39 -11.01
C VAL A 74 19.47 42.29 -10.63
N PRO A 75 18.63 43.32 -10.87
CA PRO A 75 17.33 43.42 -10.18
C PRO A 75 16.11 42.84 -10.94
N LYS A 76 15.09 42.44 -10.14
CA LYS A 76 13.62 42.62 -10.28
C LYS A 76 13.00 42.77 -11.69
N GLU A 77 11.86 42.16 -12.04
CA GLU A 77 10.86 41.29 -11.36
C GLU A 77 10.02 40.62 -12.51
N ILE A 78 9.03 39.73 -12.35
CA ILE A 78 8.13 39.42 -11.22
C ILE A 78 7.69 37.92 -11.21
N VAL A 79 6.77 37.59 -10.30
CA VAL A 79 6.15 36.30 -9.92
C VAL A 79 4.97 35.93 -10.87
N ALA A 80 4.36 34.74 -11.02
CA ALA A 80 4.27 33.44 -10.32
C ALA A 80 3.82 32.33 -11.33
N THR A 81 3.73 31.02 -11.10
CA THR A 81 3.72 30.16 -9.90
C THR A 81 4.35 28.80 -10.27
N VAL A 82 5.25 28.25 -9.43
CA VAL A 82 5.88 26.94 -9.68
C VAL A 82 5.36 25.91 -8.68
N THR A 83 4.63 24.89 -9.15
CA THR A 83 4.31 23.68 -8.38
C THR A 83 5.43 22.63 -8.50
N PRO A 84 5.68 21.82 -7.46
CA PRO A 84 6.94 21.08 -7.33
C PRO A 84 7.08 20.01 -8.42
N SER A 85 8.03 20.24 -9.32
CA SER A 85 8.36 19.34 -10.44
C SER A 85 9.72 18.67 -10.23
N ASP A 86 10.03 18.30 -8.99
CA ASP A 86 11.11 17.35 -8.72
C ASP A 86 10.80 16.03 -9.44
N THR A 87 11.81 15.49 -10.14
CA THR A 87 11.88 14.21 -10.88
C THR A 87 11.87 14.22 -12.43
N ASN A 88 12.41 15.24 -13.14
CA ASN A 88 12.44 15.12 -14.63
C ASN A 88 13.65 15.48 -15.51
N ILE A 89 14.86 15.43 -14.97
CA ILE A 89 16.09 15.48 -15.82
C ILE A 89 16.24 14.21 -16.72
N ARG A 90 15.53 13.10 -16.43
CA ARG A 90 15.65 11.82 -17.17
C ARG A 90 14.61 11.56 -18.28
N GLN A 91 13.51 12.32 -18.43
CA GLN A 91 12.56 12.07 -19.53
C GLN A 91 13.10 12.46 -20.92
N ASN A 92 13.98 13.46 -20.99
CA ASN A 92 14.49 14.01 -22.26
C ASN A 92 15.33 13.03 -23.13
N LYS A 93 15.69 11.85 -22.62
CA LYS A 93 16.40 10.80 -23.38
C LYS A 93 15.49 9.65 -23.87
N ARG A 94 14.19 9.68 -23.57
CA ARG A 94 13.26 8.59 -23.94
C ARG A 94 12.80 8.77 -25.40
N LYS A 95 12.74 7.68 -26.17
CA LYS A 95 12.19 7.61 -27.53
C LYS A 95 11.05 6.59 -27.59
N CYS A 96 10.06 6.80 -28.45
CA CYS A 96 9.03 5.82 -28.77
C CYS A 96 9.61 4.73 -29.69
N PRO A 97 9.43 3.43 -29.42
CA PRO A 97 9.88 2.36 -30.31
C PRO A 97 9.06 2.26 -31.62
N ASN A 98 7.86 2.85 -31.67
CA ASN A 98 6.95 2.75 -32.82
C ASN A 98 6.98 3.98 -33.77
N CYS A 99 7.39 5.16 -33.29
CA CYS A 99 7.43 6.38 -34.12
C CYS A 99 8.59 7.34 -33.81
N GLU A 100 9.59 6.87 -33.05
CA GLU A 100 10.82 7.57 -32.65
C GLU A 100 10.65 8.89 -31.86
N ALA A 101 9.43 9.40 -31.71
CA ALA A 101 9.12 10.62 -30.99
C ALA A 101 9.68 10.59 -29.56
N SER A 102 10.31 11.70 -29.15
CA SER A 102 11.15 11.76 -27.96
C SER A 102 10.69 12.78 -26.91
N GLY A 103 11.31 12.73 -25.73
CA GLY A 103 11.12 13.68 -24.64
C GLY A 103 9.65 13.80 -24.21
N PHE A 104 9.12 15.03 -24.27
CA PHE A 104 7.73 15.36 -23.92
C PHE A 104 6.65 14.57 -24.69
N SER A 105 7.01 13.90 -25.80
CA SER A 105 6.10 13.02 -26.52
C SER A 105 5.79 11.72 -25.75
N ILE A 106 6.55 11.38 -24.71
CA ILE A 106 6.39 10.17 -23.89
C ILE A 106 5.87 10.53 -22.50
N LYS A 107 4.65 10.10 -22.17
CA LYS A 107 4.05 10.26 -20.83
C LYS A 107 4.11 8.95 -20.06
N GLU A 108 4.24 9.02 -18.73
CA GLU A 108 3.96 7.87 -17.86
C GLU A 108 2.49 7.91 -17.43
N VAL A 109 1.82 6.75 -17.45
CA VAL A 109 0.41 6.56 -17.11
C VAL A 109 0.28 5.26 -16.32
N ASP A 110 -0.67 5.21 -15.39
CA ASP A 110 -0.96 4.01 -14.61
C ASP A 110 -1.60 2.91 -15.49
N ASP A 111 -1.01 1.71 -15.45
CA ASP A 111 -1.55 0.50 -16.06
C ASP A 111 -2.56 -0.16 -15.11
N LYS A 112 -3.84 0.15 -15.35
CA LYS A 112 -4.95 -0.40 -14.56
C LYS A 112 -5.10 -1.92 -14.65
N THR A 113 -4.39 -2.59 -15.56
CA THR A 113 -4.37 -4.06 -15.66
C THR A 113 -3.36 -4.72 -14.71
N ARG A 114 -2.38 -3.97 -14.20
CA ARG A 114 -1.29 -4.48 -13.35
C ARG A 114 -1.26 -3.75 -12.02
N ILE A 115 -1.84 -4.39 -11.00
CA ILE A 115 -1.84 -3.89 -9.62
C ILE A 115 -0.59 -4.40 -8.91
N ILE A 116 0.18 -3.49 -8.30
CA ILE A 116 1.33 -3.82 -7.45
C ILE A 116 0.84 -4.23 -6.05
N THR A 117 -0.04 -3.41 -5.46
CA THR A 117 -0.51 -3.57 -4.09
C THR A 117 -1.97 -3.10 -3.96
N TYR A 118 -2.76 -3.75 -3.12
CA TYR A 118 -4.16 -3.41 -2.85
C TYR A 118 -4.39 -2.59 -1.57
N VAL A 119 -3.43 -2.57 -0.63
CA VAL A 119 -3.57 -2.02 0.73
C VAL A 119 -2.52 -0.92 0.98
N PRO A 120 -2.86 0.25 1.54
CA PRO A 120 -4.21 0.70 1.95
C PRO A 120 -5.08 1.21 0.79
N ARG A 121 -4.50 1.36 -0.42
CA ARG A 121 -5.20 1.71 -1.66
C ARG A 121 -4.57 0.94 -2.83
N LYS A 122 -5.32 0.77 -3.93
CA LYS A 122 -4.80 0.16 -5.17
C LYS A 122 -3.68 1.03 -5.75
N ILE A 123 -2.47 0.48 -5.83
CA ILE A 123 -1.31 1.06 -6.52
C ILE A 123 -1.10 0.27 -7.81
N TYR A 124 -1.10 0.98 -8.93
CA TYR A 124 -0.91 0.39 -10.26
C TYR A 124 0.54 0.51 -10.72
N MET A 125 0.97 -0.39 -11.60
CA MET A 125 2.25 -0.29 -12.29
C MET A 125 2.21 0.89 -13.28
N LYS A 126 3.33 1.59 -13.50
CA LYS A 126 3.41 2.64 -14.52
C LYS A 126 3.87 2.07 -15.86
N LYS A 127 3.17 2.44 -16.93
CA LYS A 127 3.57 2.23 -18.34
C LYS A 127 3.86 3.57 -19.01
N LYS A 128 4.61 3.56 -20.11
CA LYS A 128 4.87 4.72 -20.95
C LYS A 128 3.93 4.70 -22.15
N VAL A 129 3.38 5.85 -22.49
CA VAL A 129 2.50 6.02 -23.64
C VAL A 129 3.05 7.13 -24.52
N CYS A 130 3.24 6.84 -25.81
CA CYS A 130 3.58 7.88 -26.78
C CYS A 130 2.32 8.68 -27.14
N THR A 131 2.34 9.98 -26.90
CA THR A 131 1.22 10.89 -27.22
C THR A 131 0.98 11.07 -28.72
N LYS A 132 1.98 10.79 -29.57
CA LYS A 132 1.85 10.90 -31.04
C LYS A 132 1.17 9.69 -31.68
N CYS A 133 1.65 8.47 -31.39
CA CYS A 133 1.14 7.24 -32.02
C CYS A 133 0.29 6.35 -31.08
N ARG A 134 0.08 6.77 -29.82
CA ARG A 134 -0.66 6.05 -28.76
C ARG A 134 -0.07 4.68 -28.38
N PHE A 135 1.14 4.34 -28.85
CA PHE A 135 1.82 3.10 -28.49
C PHE A 135 2.23 3.08 -27.01
N GLU A 136 2.02 1.93 -26.36
CA GLU A 136 2.28 1.70 -24.94
C GLU A 136 3.47 0.74 -24.73
N PHE A 137 4.38 1.04 -23.79
CA PHE A 137 5.63 0.29 -23.52
C PHE A 137 6.28 0.63 -22.17
#